data_AF-A0A0N1BMN5-F1
#
_entry.id   AF-A0A0N1BMN5-F1
#
_cell.length_a   1.000
_cell.length_b   1.000
_cell.length_c   1.000
_cell.angle_alpha   90.00
_cell.angle_beta   90.00
_cell.angle_gamma   90.00
#
_symmetry.space_group_name_H-M   'P 1'
#
loop_
_entity.id
_entity.type
_entity.pdbx_description
1 polymer ?
#
loop_
_entity_poly.entity_id
_entity_poly.type
_entity_poly.pdbx_seq_one_letter_code
_entity_poly.pdbx_strand_id
1 'polypeptide(L)'
;MTRRPPPRHEQGYAMLAVVAGIGVMAAVAAGAAAATSARLDTLEAETTSARLTAAADAGIQIALANLTRPGIGVRWAIDGRTYNESLGGVPIAIRIEDEAGKIMINRIDGENVGWLASALGLPQRQVDEMRDSWTVRKTLALGGLT
;
A
#
# COMPACT_ATOMS: atom_id res chain seq x y z
N MET A 1 27.11 46.91 66.73
CA MET A 1 26.41 45.76 66.10
C MET A 1 25.47 46.30 65.03
N THR A 2 25.89 46.32 63.76
CA THR A 2 25.10 46.82 62.62
C THR A 2 24.69 45.64 61.74
N ARG A 3 23.39 45.32 61.68
CA ARG A 3 22.86 44.27 60.79
C ARG A 3 22.65 44.85 59.39
N ARG A 4 23.26 44.23 58.38
CA ARG A 4 23.10 44.57 56.95
C ARG A 4 21.76 44.01 56.44
N PRO A 5 20.92 44.79 55.74
CA PRO A 5 19.63 44.29 55.24
C PRO A 5 19.85 43.32 54.07
N PRO A 6 19.06 42.22 53.98
CA PRO A 6 19.21 41.22 52.93
C PRO A 6 18.73 41.76 51.56
N PRO A 7 19.39 41.38 50.45
CA PRO A 7 19.03 41.83 49.12
C PRO A 7 17.67 41.25 48.69
N ARG A 8 16.67 42.11 48.49
CA ARG A 8 15.29 41.74 48.11
C ARG A 8 15.10 41.41 46.62
N HIS A 9 16.10 41.60 45.78
CA HIS A 9 15.98 41.46 44.32
C HIS A 9 16.40 40.09 43.75
N GLU A 10 17.14 39.28 44.51
CA GLU A 10 17.62 37.96 44.04
C GLU A 10 16.54 36.87 44.10
N GLN A 11 15.55 37.03 44.98
CA GLN A 11 14.49 36.04 45.20
C GLN A 11 13.54 35.90 44.00
N GLY A 12 13.23 37.01 43.30
CA GLY A 12 12.38 36.99 42.12
C GLY A 12 13.05 36.29 40.93
N TYR A 13 14.34 36.54 40.72
CA TYR A 13 15.12 35.89 39.66
C TYR A 13 15.35 34.40 39.94
N ALA A 14 15.60 34.02 41.19
CA ALA A 14 15.75 32.61 41.56
C ALA A 14 14.48 31.81 41.27
N MET A 15 13.30 32.35 41.62
CA MET A 15 12.02 31.69 41.35
C MET A 15 11.74 31.59 39.84
N LEU A 16 12.03 32.65 39.08
CA LEU A 16 11.89 32.64 37.62
C LEU A 16 12.80 31.59 36.98
N ALA A 17 14.04 31.47 37.44
CA ALA A 17 15.00 30.48 36.96
C ALA A 17 14.56 29.04 37.27
N VAL A 18 13.99 28.80 38.45
CA VAL A 18 13.46 27.48 38.83
C VAL A 18 12.25 27.11 37.98
N VAL A 19 11.28 28.04 37.82
CA VAL A 19 10.09 27.79 36.99
C VAL A 19 10.48 27.57 35.53
N ALA A 20 11.40 28.37 35.00
CA ALA A 20 11.93 28.18 33.65
C ALA A 20 12.66 26.83 33.51
N GLY A 21 13.47 26.43 34.50
CA GLY A 21 14.14 25.14 34.51
C GLY A 21 13.18 23.95 34.54
N ILE A 22 12.12 24.02 35.35
CA ILE A 22 11.05 23.01 35.38
C ILE A 22 10.32 22.99 34.03
N GLY A 23 10.04 24.15 33.43
CA GLY A 23 9.42 24.23 32.11
C GLY A 23 10.26 23.60 31.01
N VAL A 24 11.58 23.83 31.00
CA VAL A 24 12.51 23.20 30.05
C VAL A 24 12.57 21.69 30.26
N MET A 25 12.69 21.22 31.51
CA MET A 25 12.65 19.79 31.83
C MET A 25 11.34 19.13 31.38
N ALA A 26 10.20 19.78 31.63
CA ALA A 26 8.89 19.29 31.20
C ALA A 26 8.77 19.23 29.67
N ALA A 27 9.28 20.24 28.94
CA ALA A 27 9.28 20.26 27.49
C ALA A 27 10.15 19.14 26.90
N VAL A 28 11.33 18.88 27.47
CA VAL A 28 12.21 17.77 27.06
C VAL A 28 11.53 16.41 27.33
N ALA A 29 10.91 16.24 28.51
CA ALA A 29 10.18 15.02 28.85
C ALA A 29 8.98 14.79 27.92
N ALA A 30 8.21 15.83 27.60
CA ALA A 30 7.09 15.75 26.68
C ALA A 30 7.55 15.40 25.25
N GLY A 31 8.66 16.00 24.79
CA GLY A 31 9.26 15.69 23.49
C GLY A 31 9.75 14.25 23.40
N ALA A 32 10.40 13.74 24.46
CA ALA A 32 10.84 12.35 24.53
C ALA A 32 9.65 11.37 24.53
N ALA A 33 8.60 11.65 25.32
CA ALA A 33 7.39 10.85 25.34
C ALA A 33 6.70 10.79 23.96
N ALA A 34 6.53 11.94 23.30
CA ALA A 34 5.94 12.01 21.97
C ALA A 34 6.77 11.26 20.91
N ALA A 35 8.10 11.35 20.97
CA ALA A 35 8.99 10.62 20.07
C ALA A 35 8.93 9.10 20.30
N THR A 36 8.76 8.66 21.56
CA THR A 36 8.55 7.24 21.88
C THR A 36 7.19 6.75 21.39
N SER A 37 6.11 7.51 21.61
CA SER A 37 4.77 7.17 21.10
C SER A 37 4.75 7.05 19.58
N ALA A 38 5.33 8.01 18.86
CA ALA A 38 5.40 7.96 17.40
C ALA A 38 6.16 6.74 16.88
N ARG A 39 7.21 6.28 17.58
CA ARG A 39 7.95 5.07 17.21
C ARG A 39 7.13 3.80 17.43
N LEU A 40 6.31 3.75 18.48
CA LEU A 40 5.42 2.62 18.73
C LEU A 40 4.38 2.49 17.62
N ASP A 41 3.75 3.60 17.21
CA ASP A 41 2.78 3.60 16.11
C ASP A 41 3.40 3.11 14.79
N THR A 42 4.62 3.54 14.47
CA THR A 42 5.31 3.08 13.25
C THR A 42 5.65 1.58 13.27
N LEU A 43 6.07 1.06 14.43
CA LEU A 43 6.40 -0.37 14.57
C LEU A 43 5.13 -1.24 14.51
N GLU A 44 4.02 -0.77 15.09
CA GLU A 44 2.73 -1.45 14.98
C GLU A 44 2.20 -1.44 13.54
N ALA A 45 2.37 -0.34 12.81
CA ALA A 45 2.00 -0.26 11.40
C ALA A 45 2.82 -1.20 10.51
N GLU A 46 4.15 -1.24 10.69
CA GLU A 46 5.04 -2.12 9.94
C GLU A 46 4.75 -3.61 10.20
N THR A 47 4.55 -3.99 11.47
CA THR A 47 4.22 -5.38 11.84
C THR A 47 2.85 -5.81 11.32
N THR A 48 1.87 -4.91 11.30
CA THR A 48 0.55 -5.17 10.72
C THR A 48 0.65 -5.37 9.21
N SER A 49 1.38 -4.48 8.51
CA SER A 49 1.62 -4.62 7.07
C SER A 49 2.29 -5.94 6.71
N ALA A 50 3.35 -6.32 7.45
CA ALA A 50 4.03 -7.59 7.26
C ALA A 50 3.09 -8.79 7.45
N ARG A 51 2.21 -8.76 8.48
CA ARG A 51 1.20 -9.80 8.69
C ARG A 51 0.18 -9.90 7.56
N LEU A 52 -0.28 -8.76 7.05
CA LEU A 52 -1.25 -8.73 5.94
C LEU A 52 -0.62 -9.27 4.65
N THR A 53 0.62 -8.91 4.34
CA THR A 53 1.36 -9.45 3.20
C THR A 53 1.54 -10.96 3.33
N ALA A 54 1.96 -11.45 4.49
CA ALA A 54 2.09 -12.88 4.74
C ALA A 54 0.75 -13.63 4.61
N ALA A 55 -0.36 -13.01 5.05
CA ALA A 55 -1.70 -13.58 4.86
C ALA A 55 -2.10 -13.62 3.38
N ALA A 56 -1.76 -12.60 2.59
CA ALA A 56 -1.99 -12.59 1.15
C ALA A 56 -1.19 -13.70 0.44
N ASP A 57 0.09 -13.87 0.77
CA ASP A 57 0.93 -14.95 0.25
C ASP A 57 0.37 -16.32 0.59
N ALA A 58 -0.11 -16.49 1.82
CA ALA A 58 -0.78 -17.73 2.21
C ALA A 58 -2.09 -17.95 1.44
N GLY A 59 -2.83 -16.88 1.13
CA GLY A 59 -4.00 -16.94 0.25
C GLY A 59 -3.68 -17.51 -1.13
N ILE A 60 -2.53 -17.16 -1.71
CA ILE A 60 -2.05 -17.73 -2.99
C ILE A 60 -1.80 -19.24 -2.83
N GLN A 61 -1.15 -19.66 -1.75
CA GLN A 61 -0.88 -21.08 -1.49
C GLN A 61 -2.17 -21.89 -1.28
N ILE A 62 -3.14 -21.33 -0.56
CA ILE A 62 -4.47 -21.92 -0.36
C ILE A 62 -5.19 -22.06 -1.70
N ALA A 63 -5.14 -21.03 -2.55
CA ALA A 63 -5.71 -21.08 -3.89
C ALA A 63 -5.09 -22.21 -4.71
N LEU A 64 -3.75 -22.29 -4.75
CA LEU A 64 -3.02 -23.31 -5.49
C LEU A 64 -3.33 -24.72 -4.99
N ALA A 65 -3.37 -24.93 -3.67
CA ALA A 65 -3.68 -26.21 -3.06
C ALA A 65 -5.10 -26.69 -3.43
N ASN A 66 -6.08 -25.78 -3.42
CA ASN A 66 -7.46 -26.12 -3.79
C ASN A 66 -7.66 -26.26 -5.30
N LEU A 67 -6.86 -25.56 -6.11
CA LEU A 67 -6.80 -25.74 -7.56
C LEU A 67 -6.06 -27.01 -7.98
N THR A 68 -5.27 -27.64 -7.14
CA THR A 68 -4.51 -28.87 -7.49
C THR A 68 -5.04 -30.11 -6.78
N ARG A 69 -6.05 -29.96 -5.92
CA ARG A 69 -6.62 -31.04 -5.13
C ARG A 69 -7.25 -32.12 -6.04
N PRO A 70 -6.89 -33.41 -5.87
CA PRO A 70 -7.48 -34.50 -6.63
C PRO A 70 -8.95 -34.71 -6.22
N GLY A 71 -9.84 -34.84 -7.20
CA GLY A 71 -11.29 -35.03 -7.01
C GLY A 71 -12.11 -33.87 -7.59
N ILE A 72 -12.99 -34.19 -8.55
CA ILE A 72 -13.75 -33.20 -9.36
C ILE A 72 -14.72 -32.35 -8.52
N GLY A 73 -15.21 -32.87 -7.38
CA GLY A 73 -16.17 -32.17 -6.52
C GLY A 73 -15.58 -31.28 -5.42
N VAL A 74 -14.27 -31.36 -5.16
CA VAL A 74 -13.60 -30.63 -4.06
C VAL A 74 -12.66 -29.53 -4.59
N ARG A 75 -12.41 -29.51 -5.90
CA ARG A 75 -11.56 -28.53 -6.56
C ARG A 75 -12.29 -27.20 -6.68
N TRP A 76 -11.60 -26.10 -6.39
CA TRP A 76 -12.16 -24.76 -6.62
C TRP A 76 -12.36 -24.49 -8.11
N ALA A 77 -13.49 -23.87 -8.44
CA ALA A 77 -13.77 -23.36 -9.77
C ALA A 77 -13.03 -22.03 -10.01
N ILE A 78 -12.62 -21.80 -11.26
CA ILE A 78 -11.96 -20.56 -11.74
C ILE A 78 -13.01 -19.60 -12.33
N ASP A 79 -14.25 -19.67 -11.84
CA ASP A 79 -15.42 -18.97 -12.36
C ASP A 79 -15.62 -17.57 -11.75
N GLY A 80 -14.63 -17.07 -11.02
CA GLY A 80 -14.69 -15.77 -10.35
C GLY A 80 -15.45 -15.76 -9.02
N ARG A 81 -15.83 -16.93 -8.48
CA ARG A 81 -16.39 -17.00 -7.11
C ARG A 81 -15.36 -16.57 -6.07
N THR A 82 -15.86 -15.90 -5.03
CA THR A 82 -15.07 -15.51 -3.86
C THR A 82 -15.14 -16.60 -2.80
N TYR A 83 -13.98 -17.12 -2.42
CA TYR A 83 -13.79 -18.05 -1.31
C TYR A 83 -13.25 -17.28 -0.11
N ASN A 84 -13.96 -17.34 1.01
CA ASN A 84 -13.57 -16.68 2.24
C ASN A 84 -12.90 -17.69 3.16
N GLU A 85 -11.65 -17.42 3.52
CA GLU A 85 -10.83 -18.25 4.41
C GLU A 85 -10.28 -17.38 5.55
N SER A 86 -9.72 -18.01 6.57
CA SER A 86 -9.02 -17.30 7.63
C SER A 86 -7.72 -18.01 7.98
N LEU A 87 -6.64 -17.24 8.11
CA LEU A 87 -5.36 -17.74 8.58
C LEU A 87 -4.81 -16.83 9.69
N GLY A 88 -4.51 -17.43 10.84
CA GLY A 88 -3.97 -16.68 11.98
C GLY A 88 -4.89 -15.55 12.47
N GLY A 89 -6.21 -15.67 12.27
CA GLY A 89 -7.20 -14.66 12.63
C GLY A 89 -7.34 -13.52 11.61
N VAL A 90 -6.57 -13.53 10.51
CA VAL A 90 -6.72 -12.59 9.41
C VAL A 90 -7.74 -13.17 8.40
N PRO A 91 -8.82 -12.44 8.05
CA PRO A 91 -9.73 -12.86 7.00
C PRO A 91 -9.08 -12.70 5.63
N ILE A 92 -9.21 -13.71 4.78
CA ILE A 92 -8.65 -13.74 3.43
C ILE A 92 -9.78 -14.01 2.45
N ALA A 93 -9.98 -13.11 1.48
CA ALA A 93 -10.93 -13.30 0.39
C ALA A 93 -10.15 -13.64 -0.89
N ILE A 94 -10.42 -14.81 -1.47
CA ILE A 94 -9.71 -15.33 -2.64
C ILE A 94 -10.70 -15.40 -3.80
N ARG A 95 -10.35 -14.78 -4.92
CA ARG A 95 -11.12 -14.86 -6.18
C ARG A 95 -10.20 -15.28 -7.30
N ILE A 96 -10.62 -16.29 -8.05
CA ILE A 96 -9.84 -16.87 -9.14
C ILE A 96 -10.67 -16.71 -10.42
N GLU A 97 -10.13 -15.98 -11.39
CA GLU A 97 -10.78 -15.72 -12.68
C GLU A 97 -9.94 -16.32 -13.81
N ASP A 98 -10.62 -16.85 -14.83
CA ASP A 98 -9.95 -17.22 -16.08
C ASP A 98 -9.68 -15.97 -16.93
N GLU A 99 -8.41 -15.75 -17.26
CA GLU A 99 -7.97 -14.64 -18.12
C GLU A 99 -7.79 -15.05 -19.59
N ALA A 100 -7.92 -16.34 -19.93
CA ALA A 100 -7.67 -16.82 -21.29
C ALA A 100 -8.62 -16.22 -22.34
N GLY A 101 -9.81 -15.75 -21.93
CA GLY A 101 -10.78 -15.07 -22.80
C GLY A 101 -10.59 -13.55 -22.93
N LYS A 102 -9.65 -12.95 -22.18
CA LYS A 102 -9.39 -11.50 -22.22
C LYS A 102 -8.37 -11.19 -23.31
N ILE A 103 -8.51 -10.02 -23.97
CA ILE A 103 -7.52 -9.55 -24.96
C ILE A 103 -6.20 -9.25 -24.22
N MET A 104 -5.13 -9.98 -24.56
CA MET A 104 -3.81 -9.79 -23.96
C MET A 104 -3.17 -8.49 -24.44
N ILE A 105 -3.31 -7.41 -23.65
CA ILE A 105 -2.78 -6.07 -23.96
C ILE A 105 -1.28 -6.12 -24.34
N ASN A 106 -0.50 -6.93 -23.65
CA ASN A 106 0.94 -7.07 -23.91
C ASN A 106 1.29 -7.75 -25.24
N ARG A 107 0.35 -8.49 -25.85
CA ARG A 107 0.54 -9.15 -27.16
C ARG A 107 -0.39 -8.60 -28.25
N ILE A 108 -0.94 -7.41 -28.04
CA ILE A 108 -1.82 -6.77 -29.02
C ILE A 108 -1.05 -6.41 -30.31
N ASP A 109 -1.59 -6.83 -31.44
CA ASP A 109 -1.32 -6.29 -32.77
C ASP A 109 -2.35 -5.19 -33.12
N GLY A 110 -2.11 -4.43 -34.19
CA GLY A 110 -3.02 -3.36 -34.60
C GLY A 110 -4.44 -3.86 -34.90
N GLU A 111 -4.60 -5.12 -35.30
CA GLU A 111 -5.92 -5.69 -35.55
C GLU A 111 -6.71 -5.84 -34.24
N ASN A 112 -6.11 -6.41 -33.19
CA ASN A 112 -6.69 -6.60 -31.86
C ASN A 112 -7.04 -5.29 -31.13
N VAL A 113 -6.26 -4.21 -31.34
CA VAL A 113 -6.63 -2.87 -30.84
C VAL A 113 -7.98 -2.44 -31.41
N GLY A 114 -8.17 -2.64 -32.72
CA GLY A 114 -9.39 -2.20 -33.37
C GLY A 114 -10.61 -3.03 -32.97
N TRP A 115 -10.43 -4.34 -32.74
CA TRP A 115 -11.48 -5.19 -32.17
C TRP A 115 -11.86 -4.75 -30.75
N LEU A 116 -10.88 -4.44 -29.89
CA LEU A 116 -11.13 -3.90 -28.54
C LEU A 116 -11.86 -2.55 -28.60
N ALA A 117 -11.37 -1.62 -29.42
CA ALA A 117 -11.98 -0.30 -29.59
C ALA A 117 -13.42 -0.38 -30.12
N SER A 118 -13.67 -1.30 -31.06
CA SER A 118 -15.02 -1.55 -31.58
C SER A 118 -15.94 -2.20 -30.55
N ALA A 119 -15.44 -3.16 -29.77
CA ALA A 119 -16.20 -3.81 -28.68
C ALA A 119 -16.56 -2.83 -27.56
N LEU A 120 -15.77 -1.78 -27.36
CA LEU A 120 -16.05 -0.66 -26.46
C LEU A 120 -17.04 0.37 -27.05
N GLY A 121 -17.51 0.17 -28.28
CA GLY A 121 -18.49 1.03 -28.94
C GLY A 121 -17.92 2.33 -29.51
N LEU A 122 -16.60 2.40 -29.74
CA LEU A 122 -15.99 3.60 -30.32
C LEU A 122 -16.39 3.79 -31.80
N PRO A 123 -16.60 5.04 -32.26
CA PRO A 123 -16.83 5.33 -33.67
C PRO A 123 -15.67 4.83 -34.53
N GLN A 124 -15.95 4.32 -35.72
CA GLN A 124 -14.96 3.71 -36.62
C GLN A 124 -13.73 4.62 -36.89
N ARG A 125 -13.94 5.94 -36.97
CA ARG A 125 -12.85 6.93 -37.08
C ARG A 125 -11.86 6.88 -35.90
N GLN A 126 -12.36 6.76 -34.67
CA GLN A 126 -11.51 6.63 -33.48
C GLN A 126 -10.85 5.26 -33.41
N VAL A 127 -11.51 4.21 -33.91
CA VAL A 127 -10.91 2.88 -34.04
C VAL A 127 -9.69 2.94 -34.97
N ASP A 128 -9.82 3.62 -36.11
CA ASP A 128 -8.74 3.76 -37.10
C ASP A 128 -7.58 4.61 -36.55
N GLU A 129 -7.87 5.75 -35.91
CA GLU A 129 -6.85 6.58 -35.24
C GLU A 129 -6.07 5.81 -34.15
N MET A 130 -6.78 4.97 -33.39
CA MET A 130 -6.19 4.17 -32.31
C MET A 130 -5.35 3.00 -32.87
N ARG A 131 -5.74 2.42 -34.01
CA ARG A 131 -4.94 1.43 -34.75
C ARG A 131 -3.64 2.03 -35.31
N ASP A 132 -3.73 3.20 -35.92
CA ASP A 132 -2.58 3.88 -36.54
C ASP A 132 -1.56 4.33 -35.49
N SER A 133 -2.04 4.93 -34.39
CA SER A 133 -1.15 5.37 -33.30
C SER A 133 -0.43 4.20 -32.60
N TRP A 134 -1.07 3.03 -32.50
CA TRP A 134 -0.43 1.82 -31.94
C TRP A 134 0.70 1.30 -32.85
N THR A 135 0.49 1.29 -34.16
CA THR A 135 1.48 0.83 -35.15
C THR A 135 2.74 1.68 -35.13
N VAL A 136 2.59 3.01 -35.08
CA VAL A 136 3.72 3.95 -35.00
C VAL A 136 4.51 3.75 -33.71
N ARG A 137 3.82 3.61 -32.57
CA ARG A 137 4.47 3.51 -31.25
C ARG A 137 5.18 2.17 -31.02
N LYS A 138 4.63 1.06 -31.54
CA LYS A 138 5.29 -0.25 -31.54
C LYS A 138 6.56 -0.25 -32.40
N THR A 139 6.52 0.42 -33.55
CA THR A 139 7.68 0.56 -34.45
C THR A 139 8.80 1.38 -33.80
N LEU A 140 8.47 2.45 -33.08
CA LEU A 140 9.42 3.24 -32.28
C LEU A 140 10.00 2.46 -31.10
N ALA A 141 9.19 1.64 -30.41
CA ALA A 141 9.63 0.85 -29.26
C ALA A 141 10.53 -0.35 -29.65
N LEU A 142 10.32 -0.94 -30.82
CA LEU A 142 11.12 -2.07 -31.33
C LEU A 142 12.32 -1.63 -32.19
N GLY A 143 12.26 -0.45 -32.81
CA GLY A 143 13.33 0.11 -33.66
C GLY A 143 14.45 0.84 -32.90
N GLY A 144 14.34 1.00 -31.58
CA GLY A 144 15.36 1.64 -30.73
C GLY A 144 16.36 0.66 -30.07
N LEU A 145 16.35 -0.61 -30.47
CA LEU A 145 17.14 -1.70 -29.86
C LEU A 145 18.21 -2.29 -30.79
N THR A 146 18.59 -1.57 -31.85
CA THR A 146 19.75 -1.91 -32.69
C THR A 146 20.87 -0.90 -32.50
#